data_AF-A0A9E2Y6V3-F1
#
_entry.id   AF-A0A9E2Y6V3-F1
#
_cell.length_a   1.000
_cell.length_b   1.000
_cell.length_c   1.000
_cell.angle_alpha   90.00
_cell.angle_beta   90.00
_cell.angle_gamma   90.00
#
_symmetry.space_group_name_H-M   'P 1'
#
loop_
_entity.id
_entity.type
_entity.pdbx_description
1 polymer ?
#
loop_
_entity_poly.entity_id
_entity_poly.type
_entity_poly.pdbx_seq_one_letter_code
_entity_poly.pdbx_strand_id
1 'polypeptide(L)'
;HTPHWSSTAIFIVPEGSQGSSDHVSTMRSYALVVSPLARRGYVGEAHLSVAGVVKTEEEIFGLPPLTLNDLLASDLADFFTEAPAPEPYQAR
;
A
#
# COMPACT_ATOMS: atom_id res chain seq x y z
N HIS A 1 11.93 -10.17 15.98
CA HIS A 1 12.63 -10.00 14.70
C HIS A 1 12.42 -11.23 13.85
N THR A 2 11.78 -11.09 12.69
CA THR A 2 11.73 -12.16 11.68
C THR A 2 12.94 -12.01 10.75
N PRO A 3 13.50 -13.11 10.23
CA PRO A 3 14.62 -13.03 9.28
C PRO A 3 14.18 -12.47 7.91
N HIS A 4 12.88 -12.28 7.67
CA HIS A 4 12.30 -11.89 6.39
C HIS A 4 11.98 -10.39 6.28
N TRP A 5 12.17 -9.62 7.35
CA TRP A 5 11.80 -8.20 7.38
C TRP A 5 12.37 -7.41 6.20
N SER A 6 13.63 -7.65 5.82
CA SER A 6 14.33 -6.97 4.72
C SER A 6 13.63 -7.08 3.36
N SER A 7 12.77 -8.09 3.17
CA SER A 7 12.00 -8.34 1.94
C SER A 7 10.50 -8.44 2.21
N THR A 8 10.01 -7.83 3.29
CA THR A 8 8.59 -7.84 3.66
C THR A 8 7.92 -6.53 3.25
N ALA A 9 6.71 -6.63 2.71
CA ALA A 9 5.77 -5.51 2.63
C ALA A 9 4.48 -5.90 3.36
N ILE A 10 3.95 -4.99 4.17
CA ILE A 10 2.68 -5.16 4.88
C ILE A 10 1.75 -4.06 4.38
N PHE A 11 0.62 -4.47 3.83
CA PHE A 11 -0.47 -3.57 3.42
C PHE A 11 -1.55 -3.58 4.50
N ILE A 12 -1.93 -2.41 4.99
CA ILE A 12 -3.01 -2.24 5.96
C ILE A 12 -4.11 -1.44 5.29
N VAL A 13 -5.22 -2.10 5.01
CA VAL A 13 -6.40 -1.49 4.37
C VAL A 13 -7.65 -1.85 5.18
N PRO A 14 -8.45 -0.85 5.61
CA PRO A 14 -9.73 -1.10 6.25
C PRO A 14 -10.73 -1.72 5.26
N GLU A 15 -11.63 -2.56 5.77
CA GLU A 15 -12.66 -3.22 4.96
C GLU A 15 -13.66 -2.22 4.33
N GLY A 16 -13.84 -1.04 4.94
CA GLY A 16 -14.63 0.05 4.40
C GLY A 16 -14.41 1.36 5.14
N SER A 17 -15.21 2.38 4.84
CA SER A 17 -15.17 3.68 5.53
C SER A 17 -15.76 3.64 6.95
N GLN A 18 -16.41 2.53 7.34
CA GLN A 18 -17.04 2.35 8.66
C GLN A 18 -17.94 3.54 9.08
N GLY A 19 -18.60 4.19 8.11
CA GLY A 19 -19.49 5.33 8.35
C GLY A 19 -18.78 6.67 8.52
N SER A 20 -17.46 6.73 8.40
CA SER A 20 -16.67 7.97 8.32
C SER A 20 -16.79 8.57 6.92
N SER A 21 -17.89 9.26 6.64
CA SER A 21 -17.96 10.11 5.46
C SER A 21 -17.04 11.32 5.63
N ASP A 22 -16.29 11.62 4.59
CA ASP A 22 -15.63 12.92 4.47
C ASP A 22 -16.23 13.73 3.32
N HIS A 23 -15.67 14.92 3.07
CA HIS A 23 -16.15 15.85 2.05
C HIS A 23 -15.87 15.40 0.61
N VAL A 24 -15.07 14.34 0.41
CA VAL A 24 -14.71 13.82 -0.91
C VAL A 24 -15.54 12.61 -1.27
N SER A 25 -15.67 11.64 -0.37
CA SER A 25 -16.46 10.43 -0.62
C SER A 25 -16.87 9.73 0.69
N THR A 26 -18.08 9.18 0.71
CA THR A 26 -18.58 8.34 1.81
C THR A 26 -17.84 7.01 1.93
N MET A 27 -17.10 6.61 0.90
CA MET A 27 -16.36 5.34 0.82
C MET A 27 -14.85 5.53 0.91
N ARG A 28 -14.35 6.78 1.03
CA ARG A 28 -12.91 7.00 1.16
C ARG A 28 -12.42 6.46 2.51
N SER A 29 -11.29 5.78 2.48
CA SER A 29 -10.59 5.25 3.64
C SER A 29 -9.08 5.46 3.46
N TYR A 30 -8.27 4.92 4.36
CA TYR A 30 -6.81 4.98 4.30
C TYR A 30 -6.20 3.66 3.85
N ALA A 31 -4.97 3.71 3.36
CA ALA A 31 -4.10 2.57 3.18
C ALA A 31 -2.72 2.90 3.73
N LEU A 32 -2.06 1.93 4.37
CA LEU A 32 -0.69 2.07 4.85
C LEU A 32 0.18 0.97 4.24
N VAL A 33 1.39 1.36 3.83
CA VAL A 33 2.47 0.43 3.43
C VAL A 33 3.53 0.46 4.52
N VAL A 34 3.85 -0.71 5.07
CA VAL A 34 4.90 -0.87 6.07
C VAL A 34 5.94 -1.85 5.54
N SER A 35 7.13 -1.33 5.23
CA SER A 35 8.24 -2.10 4.64
C SER A 35 9.57 -1.39 4.91
N PRO A 36 10.71 -2.09 4.97
CA PRO A 36 12.03 -1.44 4.88
C PRO A 36 12.22 -0.67 3.57
N LEU A 37 11.48 -1.01 2.52
CA LEU A 37 11.50 -0.34 1.21
C LEU A 37 10.42 0.76 1.10
N ALA A 38 9.59 0.96 2.13
CA ALA A 38 8.57 2.01 2.10
C ALA A 38 9.19 3.39 2.31
N ARG A 39 8.72 4.38 1.55
CA ARG A 39 9.06 5.79 1.76
C ARG A 39 8.52 6.25 3.10
N ARG A 40 9.38 6.85 3.92
CA ARG A 40 9.01 7.33 5.26
C ARG A 40 8.37 8.71 5.21
N GLY A 41 7.30 8.89 5.99
CA GLY A 41 6.58 10.17 6.04
C GLY A 41 5.98 10.58 4.70
N TYR A 42 5.76 9.62 3.81
CA TYR A 42 5.21 9.85 2.49
C TYR A 42 3.69 9.69 2.49
N VAL A 43 3.00 10.56 1.78
CA VAL A 43 1.56 10.50 1.53
C VAL A 43 1.39 10.53 0.01
N GLY A 44 0.85 9.45 -0.55
CA GLY A 44 0.55 9.37 -1.98
C GLY A 44 -0.65 10.24 -2.36
N GLU A 45 -0.64 10.73 -3.60
CA GLU A 45 -1.70 11.61 -4.14
C GLU A 45 -2.59 10.89 -5.16
N ALA A 46 -2.16 9.72 -5.65
CA ALA A 46 -2.93 8.92 -6.59
C ALA A 46 -4.20 8.36 -5.96
N HIS A 47 -5.24 8.16 -6.77
CA HIS A 47 -6.44 7.46 -6.33
C HIS A 47 -6.13 5.97 -6.19
N LEU A 48 -6.15 5.48 -4.95
CA LEU A 48 -5.96 4.06 -4.63
C LEU A 48 -7.29 3.37 -4.34
N SER A 49 -7.31 2.07 -4.60
CA SER A 49 -8.40 1.16 -4.23
C SER A 49 -7.82 -0.15 -3.70
N VAL A 50 -8.66 -1.02 -3.14
CA VAL A 50 -8.24 -2.38 -2.76
C VAL A 50 -7.67 -3.13 -3.97
N ALA A 51 -8.22 -2.90 -5.18
CA ALA A 51 -7.68 -3.49 -6.40
C ALA A 51 -6.27 -2.99 -6.74
N GLY A 52 -5.91 -1.76 -6.34
CA GLY A 52 -4.55 -1.25 -6.46
C GLY A 52 -3.54 -1.99 -5.58
N VAL A 53 -3.97 -2.46 -4.40
CA VAL A 53 -3.15 -3.34 -3.56
C VAL A 53 -2.93 -4.69 -4.24
N VAL A 54 -4.00 -5.29 -4.79
CA VAL A 54 -3.90 -6.54 -5.54
C VAL A 54 -2.96 -6.39 -6.74
N LYS A 55 -3.10 -5.32 -7.52
CA LYS A 55 -2.18 -5.01 -8.63
C LYS A 55 -0.73 -4.91 -8.16
N THR A 56 -0.48 -4.24 -7.03
CA THR A 56 0.88 -4.12 -6.47
C THR A 56 1.44 -5.50 -6.08
N GLU A 57 0.63 -6.37 -5.50
CA GLU A 57 1.03 -7.75 -5.18
C GLU A 57 1.34 -8.55 -6.46
N GLU A 58 0.49 -8.44 -7.48
CA GLU A 58 0.70 -9.06 -8.79
C GLU A 58 2.05 -8.61 -9.39
N GLU A 59 2.32 -7.30 -9.40
CA GLU A 59 3.56 -6.74 -9.93
C GLU A 59 4.80 -7.18 -9.13
N ILE A 60 4.73 -7.21 -7.79
CA ILE A 60 5.82 -7.70 -6.92
C ILE A 60 6.17 -9.17 -7.24
N PHE A 61 5.15 -10.01 -7.48
CA PHE A 61 5.35 -11.43 -7.76
C PHE A 61 5.47 -11.78 -9.25
N GLY A 62 5.36 -10.78 -10.15
CA GLY A 62 5.40 -11.00 -11.61
C GLY A 62 4.20 -11.81 -12.13
N LEU A 63 3.04 -11.66 -11.50
CA LEU A 63 1.80 -12.33 -11.86
C LEU A 63 1.00 -11.51 -12.89
N PRO A 64 0.20 -12.16 -13.75
CA PRO A 64 -0.76 -11.46 -14.58
C PRO A 64 -1.94 -10.93 -13.75
N PRO A 65 -2.66 -9.91 -14.26
CA PRO A 65 -3.87 -9.41 -13.61
C PRO A 65 -4.95 -10.49 -13.51
N LEU A 66 -5.62 -10.58 -12.36
CA LEU A 66 -6.73 -11.50 -12.17
C LEU A 66 -7.99 -11.07 -12.92
N THR A 67 -8.20 -9.76 -13.10
CA THR A 67 -9.41 -9.20 -13.70
C THR A 67 -9.10 -7.98 -14.58
N LEU A 68 -10.14 -7.30 -15.08
CA LEU A 68 -9.96 -5.98 -15.69
C LEU A 68 -9.80 -4.89 -14.62
N ASN A 69 -10.25 -5.15 -13.40
CA ASN A 69 -10.34 -4.15 -12.34
C ASN A 69 -8.97 -3.87 -11.70
N ASP A 70 -8.21 -4.91 -11.35
CA ASP A 70 -6.81 -4.79 -10.91
C ASP A 70 -5.93 -4.23 -12.04
N LEU A 71 -6.07 -4.72 -13.28
CA LEU A 71 -5.34 -4.24 -14.44
C LEU A 71 -5.44 -2.71 -14.61
N LEU A 72 -6.63 -2.15 -14.46
CA LEU A 72 -6.90 -0.72 -14.62
C LEU A 72 -6.72 0.09 -13.32
N ALA A 73 -6.41 -0.55 -12.19
CA ALA A 73 -6.15 0.15 -10.94
C ALA A 73 -4.81 0.88 -10.96
N SER A 74 -4.69 1.91 -10.12
CA SER A 74 -3.38 2.49 -9.77
C SER A 74 -2.72 1.61 -8.72
N ASP A 75 -1.47 1.20 -8.96
CA ASP A 75 -0.64 0.48 -8.00
C ASP A 75 -0.07 1.43 -6.92
N LEU A 76 0.67 0.88 -5.96
CA LEU A 76 1.36 1.60 -4.89
C LEU A 76 2.87 1.71 -5.13
N ALA A 77 3.37 1.64 -6.38
CA ALA A 77 4.80 1.66 -6.65
C ALA A 77 5.49 2.93 -6.12
N ASP A 78 4.78 4.07 -6.10
CA ASP A 78 5.27 5.34 -5.56
C ASP A 78 5.48 5.33 -4.03
N PHE A 79 4.88 4.40 -3.29
CA PHE A 79 5.12 4.20 -1.86
C PHE A 79 6.47 3.53 -1.57
N PHE A 80 7.13 2.97 -2.58
CA PHE A 80 8.41 2.28 -2.42
C PHE A 80 9.60 3.12 -2.88
N THR A 81 10.77 2.78 -2.37
CA THR A 81 12.07 3.34 -2.76
C THR A 81 13.10 2.22 -2.89
N GLU A 82 14.06 2.42 -3.78
CA GLU A 82 15.20 1.50 -3.98
C GLU A 82 16.19 1.54 -2.81
N ALA A 83 16.17 2.60 -2.00
CA ALA A 83 17.06 2.76 -0.84
C ALA A 83 16.33 2.35 0.45
N PRO A 84 16.61 1.15 1.00
CA PRO A 84 15.94 0.71 2.21
C PRO A 84 16.28 1.64 3.38
N ALA A 85 15.29 1.92 4.20
CA ALA A 85 15.48 2.62 5.45
C ALA A 85 15.40 1.56 6.59
N PRO A 86 16.55 1.09 7.13
CA PRO A 86 16.58 -0.08 8.01
C PRO A 86 16.19 0.23 9.46
N GLU A 87 16.18 1.51 9.85
CA GLU A 87 15.99 1.91 11.25
C GLU A 87 14.57 1.56 11.73
N PRO A 88 14.40 0.88 12.87
CA PRO A 88 13.06 0.61 13.39
C PRO A 88 12.29 1.91 13.71
N TYR A 89 10.97 1.89 13.50
CA TYR A 89 10.11 2.95 14.02
C TYR A 89 10.19 2.99 15.55
N GLN A 90 10.51 4.15 16.11
CA GLN A 90 10.47 4.38 17.55
C GLN A 90 9.20 5.16 17.90
N ALA A 91 8.27 4.49 18.59
CA ALA A 91 7.09 5.14 19.14
C ALA A 91 7.53 6.13 20.24
N ARG A 92 6.89 7.29 20.28
CA ARG A 92 7.03 8.27 21.37
C ARG A 92 5.93 8.07 22.40
#